data_AF-A0A7M3Z5T0-F1
#
_entry.id   AF-A0A7M3Z5T0-F1
#
_cell.length_a   1.000
_cell.length_b   1.000
_cell.length_c   1.000
_cell.angle_alpha   90.00
_cell.angle_beta   90.00
_cell.angle_gamma   90.00
#
_symmetry.space_group_name_H-M   'P 1'
#
loop_
_entity.id
_entity.type
_entity.pdbx_description
1 polymer ?
#
loop_
_entity_poly.entity_id
_entity_poly.type
_entity_poly.pdbx_seq_one_letter_code
_entity_poly.pdbx_strand_id
1 'polypeptide(L)'
;MNQKIKSVSLASIMVLSVMSSLLIASVSVSASTVVITEAIQIVDGGTSSDQQAAVGSDSSGNVHVVWTRNNLHLYYSMISPRGETLIDATQITNSGLHKIWHPDLVVDEYDRIHVVWADKAGQHAIMYTALSPWAAPMDGMASDDGTITAIDDSIISRRSQNRDWPALDIDSQNNVHIVWQDNYDELGRFFNQPQIYYSMIQPDIGSGAIVTLFDDTLLTPIIGHKGHPDVVVDANDYVQIAWDDTRGGKVELAFIVDTSGSMYSEWADICTVIYGGNFASGPYFQGIKPMLEEGNMTVYETIYGLGNTLPGAASSGNCQGYNKNTGPRTTPLGQTPGDDSGGIRKLPGTIYNGNTYSGYSGEDWGPGSNWACLSWKDSAGNVPGNPPTQSDHRWNPNATKIVIPVSDEGPKDGDPSQQADDKAAIQEAHDNCLLAGVIPVGLYGQGYGGAGNIQSHFMDLVQCPNGIVSTQTRNCPGNTLANTDAGGQAY
;
A
#
# COMPACT_ATOMS: atom_id res chain seq x y z
N MET A 1 57.48 6.27 48.04
CA MET A 1 57.53 5.93 46.59
C MET A 1 56.98 7.14 45.82
N ASN A 2 57.85 7.78 45.03
CA ASN A 2 57.72 9.17 44.55
C ASN A 2 56.57 9.40 43.56
N GLN A 3 55.95 10.59 43.60
CA GLN A 3 54.96 11.07 42.63
C GLN A 3 55.42 10.95 41.16
N LYS A 4 56.74 10.98 40.90
CA LYS A 4 57.32 10.70 39.57
C LYS A 4 56.98 9.31 39.02
N ILE A 5 56.79 8.30 39.88
CA ILE A 5 56.47 6.92 39.46
C ILE A 5 54.98 6.81 39.05
N LYS A 6 54.09 7.62 39.65
CA LYS A 6 52.66 7.65 39.29
C LYS A 6 52.43 8.30 37.92
N SER A 7 53.20 9.35 37.58
CA SER A 7 53.10 10.02 36.27
C SER A 7 53.66 9.17 35.12
N VAL A 8 54.74 8.41 35.37
CA VAL A 8 55.31 7.49 34.37
C VAL A 8 54.37 6.31 34.15
N SER A 9 53.75 5.76 35.20
CA SER A 9 52.76 4.67 35.06
C SER A 9 51.53 5.10 34.28
N LEU A 10 51.04 6.33 34.48
CA LEU A 10 49.87 6.84 33.73
C LEU A 10 50.22 7.11 32.26
N ALA A 11 51.41 7.65 32.00
CA ALA A 11 51.91 7.84 30.64
C ALA A 11 52.13 6.51 29.91
N SER A 12 52.66 5.49 30.59
CA SER A 12 52.80 4.15 30.03
C SER A 12 51.45 3.49 29.73
N ILE A 13 50.43 3.68 30.58
CA ILE A 13 49.06 3.18 30.33
C ILE A 13 48.43 3.89 29.12
N MET A 14 48.61 5.21 28.97
CA MET A 14 48.12 5.94 27.79
C MET A 14 48.86 5.56 26.50
N VAL A 15 50.17 5.30 26.56
CA VAL A 15 50.94 4.84 25.38
C VAL A 15 50.56 3.40 25.01
N LEU A 16 50.32 2.53 25.99
CA LEU A 16 49.81 1.17 25.77
C LEU A 16 48.38 1.16 25.22
N SER A 17 47.50 2.06 25.67
CA SER A 17 46.13 2.15 25.11
C SER A 17 46.13 2.67 23.67
N VAL A 18 47.05 3.58 23.31
CA VAL A 18 47.22 4.03 21.92
C VAL A 18 47.84 2.94 21.03
N MET A 19 48.71 2.09 21.59
CA MET A 19 49.24 0.92 20.86
C MET A 19 48.22 -0.23 20.72
N SER A 20 47.27 -0.39 21.64
CA SER A 20 46.15 -1.33 21.46
C SER A 20 45.20 -0.91 20.33
N SER A 21 45.02 0.40 20.07
CA SER A 21 44.30 0.88 18.88
C SER A 21 45.08 0.73 17.56
N LEU A 22 46.42 0.58 17.63
CA LEU A 22 47.27 0.31 16.46
C LEU A 22 47.40 -1.19 16.13
N LEU A 23 46.89 -2.05 17.01
CA LEU A 23 46.75 -3.51 16.81
C LEU A 23 45.29 -3.91 16.52
N ILE A 24 44.48 -2.98 16.00
CA ILE A 24 43.47 -3.41 15.04
C ILE A 24 44.29 -3.90 13.86
N ALA A 25 44.59 -5.21 13.85
CA ALA A 25 44.77 -5.90 12.60
C ALA A 25 43.52 -5.51 11.82
N SER A 26 43.67 -4.56 10.89
CA SER A 26 42.74 -4.40 9.82
C SER A 26 42.71 -5.78 9.21
N VAL A 27 41.69 -6.58 9.56
CA VAL A 27 41.28 -7.67 8.72
C VAL A 27 40.95 -6.93 7.45
N SER A 28 41.91 -6.90 6.53
CA SER A 28 41.64 -6.51 5.18
C SER A 28 40.66 -7.57 4.70
N VAL A 29 39.37 -7.31 4.91
CA VAL A 29 38.34 -7.94 4.12
C VAL A 29 38.69 -7.46 2.72
N SER A 30 39.41 -8.31 1.99
CA SER A 30 39.48 -8.14 0.55
C SER A 30 38.03 -8.14 0.12
N ALA A 31 37.53 -7.02 -0.37
CA ALA A 31 36.32 -7.05 -1.16
C ALA A 31 36.57 -8.13 -2.20
N SER A 32 35.76 -9.19 -2.16
CA SER A 32 35.73 -10.15 -3.26
C SER A 32 35.55 -9.30 -4.51
N THR A 33 36.52 -9.35 -5.43
CA THR A 33 36.37 -8.71 -6.73
C THR A 33 35.02 -9.13 -7.26
N VAL A 34 34.11 -8.17 -7.48
CA VAL A 34 32.85 -8.42 -8.17
C VAL A 34 33.25 -8.88 -9.56
N VAL A 35 33.26 -10.21 -9.76
CA VAL A 35 33.45 -10.79 -11.07
C VAL A 35 32.15 -10.51 -11.80
N ILE A 36 32.12 -9.46 -12.60
CA ILE A 36 31.03 -9.22 -13.54
C ILE A 36 31.16 -10.32 -14.60
N THR A 37 30.53 -11.46 -14.36
CA THR A 37 30.24 -12.43 -15.40
C THR A 37 29.10 -11.89 -16.26
N GLU A 38 28.96 -12.43 -17.47
CA GLU A 38 27.74 -12.21 -18.25
C GLU A 38 26.50 -12.66 -17.45
N ALA A 39 25.33 -12.12 -17.79
CA ALA A 39 24.10 -12.51 -17.14
C ALA A 39 23.88 -14.03 -17.29
N ILE A 40 23.68 -14.73 -16.17
CA ILE A 40 23.41 -16.16 -16.15
C ILE A 40 21.89 -16.34 -16.21
N GLN A 41 21.43 -17.10 -17.21
CA GLN A 41 20.03 -17.52 -17.27
C GLN A 41 19.82 -18.68 -16.29
N ILE A 42 18.93 -18.49 -15.32
CA ILE A 42 18.58 -19.51 -14.32
C ILE A 42 17.68 -20.59 -14.93
N VAL A 43 16.68 -20.17 -15.71
CA VAL A 43 15.72 -21.07 -16.35
C VAL A 43 15.21 -20.50 -17.67
N ASP A 44 14.90 -21.37 -18.63
CA ASP A 44 14.10 -21.04 -19.81
C ASP A 44 12.69 -21.62 -19.63
N GLY A 45 11.77 -20.80 -19.09
CA GLY A 45 10.38 -21.20 -18.85
C GLY A 45 9.56 -21.41 -20.13
N GLY A 46 10.11 -21.07 -21.31
CA GLY A 46 9.40 -21.13 -22.59
C GLY A 46 8.13 -20.28 -22.57
N THR A 47 6.97 -20.94 -22.66
CA THR A 47 5.66 -20.27 -22.58
C THR A 47 5.16 -20.05 -21.15
N SER A 48 5.87 -20.58 -20.15
CA SER A 48 5.53 -20.41 -18.74
C SER A 48 5.90 -19.01 -18.27
N SER A 49 5.10 -18.49 -17.33
CA SER A 49 5.36 -17.21 -16.70
C SER A 49 6.09 -17.42 -15.38
N ASP A 50 7.41 -17.26 -15.38
CA ASP A 50 8.25 -17.33 -14.18
C ASP A 50 8.39 -15.92 -13.55
N GLN A 51 7.96 -15.75 -12.30
CA GLN A 51 7.87 -14.45 -11.61
C GLN A 51 8.17 -14.56 -10.11
N GLN A 52 8.38 -13.41 -9.43
CA GLN A 52 8.47 -13.30 -7.98
C GLN A 52 9.54 -14.22 -7.38
N ALA A 53 10.79 -14.03 -7.80
CA ALA A 53 11.91 -14.83 -7.32
C ALA A 53 12.44 -14.31 -5.97
N ALA A 54 12.76 -15.22 -5.07
CA ALA A 54 13.59 -14.99 -3.89
C ALA A 54 14.92 -15.71 -4.05
N VAL A 55 15.98 -15.17 -3.45
CA VAL A 55 17.36 -15.64 -3.64
C VAL A 55 18.11 -15.62 -2.31
N GLY A 56 18.90 -16.66 -2.05
CA GLY A 56 19.81 -16.75 -0.91
C GLY A 56 21.08 -17.53 -1.28
N SER A 57 22.04 -17.59 -0.36
CA SER A 57 23.29 -18.32 -0.58
C SER A 57 23.69 -19.15 0.63
N ASP A 58 24.20 -20.35 0.38
CA ASP A 58 24.74 -21.23 1.43
C ASP A 58 26.17 -20.86 1.85
N SER A 59 26.69 -21.56 2.84
CA SER A 59 28.06 -21.41 3.36
C SER A 59 29.16 -21.69 2.32
N SER A 60 28.84 -22.41 1.24
CA SER A 60 29.74 -22.70 0.13
C SER A 60 29.65 -21.67 -1.01
N GLY A 61 28.73 -20.69 -0.89
CA GLY A 61 28.46 -19.67 -1.88
C GLY A 61 27.62 -20.15 -3.07
N ASN A 62 26.99 -21.34 -2.98
CA ASN A 62 25.99 -21.73 -3.96
C ASN A 62 24.77 -20.82 -3.79
N VAL A 63 24.15 -20.46 -4.92
CA VAL A 63 22.98 -19.61 -4.98
C VAL A 63 21.74 -20.48 -5.05
N HIS A 64 20.81 -20.23 -4.14
CA HIS A 64 19.51 -20.87 -4.04
C HIS A 64 18.47 -19.88 -4.56
N VAL A 65 17.62 -20.33 -5.48
CA VAL A 65 16.58 -19.48 -6.07
C VAL A 65 15.26 -20.22 -5.98
N VAL A 66 14.24 -19.56 -5.44
CA VAL A 66 12.85 -20.01 -5.54
C VAL A 66 12.04 -18.99 -6.31
N TRP A 67 11.07 -19.44 -7.10
CA TRP A 67 10.19 -18.55 -7.85
C TRP A 67 8.84 -19.19 -8.11
N THR A 68 7.87 -18.35 -8.50
CA THR A 68 6.54 -18.79 -8.89
C THR A 68 6.49 -19.08 -10.40
N ARG A 69 5.84 -20.17 -10.80
CA ARG A 69 5.53 -20.47 -12.21
C ARG A 69 4.04 -20.43 -12.45
N ASN A 70 3.60 -19.56 -13.36
CA ASN A 70 2.20 -19.26 -13.68
C ASN A 70 1.35 -18.86 -12.46
N ASN A 71 2.00 -18.41 -11.37
CA ASN A 71 1.41 -18.24 -10.03
C ASN A 71 0.69 -19.50 -9.52
N LEU A 72 1.11 -20.70 -9.97
CA LEU A 72 0.52 -21.97 -9.55
C LEU A 72 1.44 -22.70 -8.57
N HIS A 73 2.69 -22.91 -8.91
CA HIS A 73 3.61 -23.71 -8.10
C HIS A 73 4.92 -22.96 -7.84
N LEU A 74 5.60 -23.33 -6.74
CA LEU A 74 6.98 -22.91 -6.51
C LEU A 74 7.95 -23.88 -7.18
N TYR A 75 8.98 -23.28 -7.75
CA TYR A 75 10.12 -23.97 -8.30
C TYR A 75 11.38 -23.52 -7.59
N TYR A 76 12.35 -24.43 -7.51
CA TYR A 76 13.64 -24.26 -6.88
C TYR A 76 14.77 -24.61 -7.86
N SER A 77 15.89 -23.89 -7.76
CA SER A 77 17.14 -24.24 -8.43
C SER A 77 18.33 -23.90 -7.52
N MET A 78 19.41 -24.67 -7.70
CA MET A 78 20.69 -24.46 -7.04
C MET A 78 21.77 -24.24 -8.08
N ILE A 79 22.56 -23.18 -7.90
CA ILE A 79 23.60 -22.77 -8.84
C ILE A 79 24.92 -22.63 -8.09
N SER A 80 26.01 -23.13 -8.64
CA SER A 80 27.33 -23.00 -8.04
C SER A 80 27.80 -21.54 -8.00
N PRO A 81 28.80 -21.17 -7.17
CA PRO A 81 29.41 -19.84 -7.18
C PRO A 81 29.99 -19.41 -8.55
N ARG A 82 30.13 -20.36 -9.48
CA ARG A 82 30.66 -20.14 -10.83
C ARG A 82 29.56 -20.01 -11.89
N GLY A 83 28.29 -20.10 -11.50
CA GLY A 83 27.16 -20.03 -12.42
C GLY A 83 26.77 -21.35 -13.07
N GLU A 84 27.28 -22.48 -12.58
CA GLU A 84 26.90 -23.80 -13.09
C GLU A 84 25.63 -24.28 -12.37
N THR A 85 24.61 -24.71 -13.11
CA THR A 85 23.42 -25.34 -12.52
C THR A 85 23.82 -26.63 -11.82
N LEU A 86 23.54 -26.73 -10.52
CA LEU A 86 23.73 -27.93 -9.69
C LEU A 86 22.43 -28.72 -9.58
N ILE A 87 21.30 -28.01 -9.42
CA ILE A 87 19.95 -28.57 -9.44
C ILE A 87 19.12 -27.69 -10.38
N ASP A 88 18.63 -28.28 -11.46
CA ASP A 88 17.76 -27.58 -12.41
C ASP A 88 16.35 -27.41 -11.84
N ALA A 89 15.53 -26.59 -12.48
CA ALA A 89 14.20 -26.19 -12.03
C ALA A 89 13.35 -27.37 -11.54
N THR A 90 13.22 -27.48 -10.22
CA THR A 90 12.51 -28.55 -9.51
C THR A 90 11.28 -27.97 -8.84
N GLN A 91 10.10 -28.53 -9.09
CA GLN A 91 8.89 -28.12 -8.37
C GLN A 91 8.99 -28.59 -6.90
N ILE A 92 8.73 -27.70 -5.95
CA ILE A 92 8.87 -27.95 -4.49
C ILE A 92 7.56 -27.80 -3.71
N THR A 93 6.48 -27.42 -4.37
CA THR A 93 5.15 -27.40 -3.76
C THR A 93 4.41 -28.68 -4.12
N ASN A 94 3.62 -29.17 -3.17
CA ASN A 94 2.78 -30.33 -3.33
C ASN A 94 1.85 -30.26 -4.55
N SER A 95 1.39 -31.43 -4.98
CA SER A 95 0.36 -31.52 -6.01
C SER A 95 -0.94 -30.90 -5.51
N GLY A 96 -1.56 -30.03 -6.31
CA GLY A 96 -2.81 -29.40 -5.91
C GLY A 96 -3.18 -28.20 -6.77
N LEU A 97 -4.32 -27.59 -6.45
CA LEU A 97 -4.71 -26.30 -6.99
C LEU A 97 -4.20 -25.22 -6.05
N HIS A 98 -3.27 -24.42 -6.54
CA HIS A 98 -2.60 -23.38 -5.76
C HIS A 98 -2.67 -22.04 -6.50
N LYS A 99 -2.56 -20.94 -5.74
CA LYS A 99 -2.38 -19.58 -6.28
C LYS A 99 -1.29 -18.89 -5.48
N ILE A 100 -0.04 -19.09 -5.88
CA ILE A 100 1.13 -18.72 -5.07
C ILE A 100 1.61 -17.30 -5.40
N TRP A 101 1.91 -16.54 -4.34
CA TRP A 101 2.42 -15.18 -4.40
C TRP A 101 3.48 -14.95 -3.32
N HIS A 102 4.40 -14.02 -3.63
CA HIS A 102 5.40 -13.45 -2.73
C HIS A 102 6.15 -14.52 -1.91
N PRO A 103 6.88 -15.44 -2.56
CA PRO A 103 7.77 -16.31 -1.82
C PRO A 103 8.94 -15.53 -1.26
N ASP A 104 9.41 -15.95 -0.10
CA ASP A 104 10.64 -15.48 0.52
C ASP A 104 11.47 -16.68 0.99
N LEU A 105 12.80 -16.52 1.07
CA LEU A 105 13.71 -17.60 1.42
C LEU A 105 14.89 -17.14 2.27
N VAL A 106 15.31 -18.01 3.18
CA VAL A 106 16.53 -17.85 3.97
C VAL A 106 17.25 -19.19 4.10
N VAL A 107 18.57 -19.13 4.25
CA VAL A 107 19.43 -20.31 4.39
C VAL A 107 19.98 -20.36 5.81
N ASP A 108 19.82 -21.49 6.49
CA ASP A 108 20.26 -21.65 7.87
C ASP A 108 21.74 -22.06 8.02
N GLU A 109 22.22 -22.20 9.25
CA GLU A 109 23.62 -22.53 9.54
C GLU A 109 24.05 -23.95 9.10
N TYR A 110 23.09 -24.83 8.81
CA TYR A 110 23.30 -26.17 8.27
C TYR A 110 23.07 -26.22 6.75
N ASP A 111 23.04 -25.05 6.13
CA ASP A 111 22.73 -24.79 4.74
C ASP A 111 21.27 -25.15 4.35
N ARG A 112 20.37 -25.54 5.25
CA ARG A 112 18.99 -25.86 4.87
C ARG A 112 18.25 -24.59 4.43
N ILE A 113 17.32 -24.75 3.49
CA ILE A 113 16.61 -23.62 2.88
C ILE A 113 15.20 -23.59 3.43
N HIS A 114 14.84 -22.47 4.04
CA HIS A 114 13.52 -22.23 4.59
C HIS A 114 12.79 -21.30 3.65
N VAL A 115 11.56 -21.67 3.27
CA VAL A 115 10.78 -20.94 2.28
C VAL A 115 9.39 -20.67 2.83
N VAL A 116 8.91 -19.43 2.71
CA VAL A 116 7.53 -19.05 3.01
C VAL A 116 6.85 -18.46 1.78
N TRP A 117 5.53 -18.58 1.69
CA TRP A 117 4.75 -17.97 0.60
C TRP A 117 3.27 -17.79 0.99
N ALA A 118 2.56 -16.97 0.22
CA ALA A 118 1.11 -16.86 0.32
C ALA A 118 0.45 -17.79 -0.72
N ASP A 119 -0.40 -18.72 -0.27
CA ASP A 119 -1.29 -19.48 -1.15
C ASP A 119 -2.70 -18.89 -1.08
N LYS A 120 -3.17 -18.35 -2.21
CA LYS A 120 -4.45 -17.69 -2.38
C LYS A 120 -5.51 -18.61 -2.99
N ALA A 121 -5.27 -19.93 -3.03
CA ALA A 121 -6.28 -20.89 -3.46
C ALA A 121 -7.33 -21.12 -2.37
N GLY A 122 -8.56 -20.68 -2.64
CA GLY A 122 -9.67 -20.81 -1.68
C GLY A 122 -9.50 -19.86 -0.49
N GLN A 123 -9.22 -20.41 0.69
CA GLN A 123 -8.86 -19.61 1.87
C GLN A 123 -7.38 -19.26 1.81
N HIS A 124 -7.04 -17.98 1.98
CA HIS A 124 -5.65 -17.55 1.90
C HIS A 124 -4.88 -18.08 3.09
N ALA A 125 -3.74 -18.71 2.80
CA ALA A 125 -2.83 -19.28 3.78
C ALA A 125 -1.43 -18.70 3.64
N ILE A 126 -0.75 -18.53 4.78
CA ILE A 126 0.71 -18.40 4.84
C ILE A 126 1.26 -19.80 5.04
N MET A 127 2.16 -20.18 4.15
CA MET A 127 2.72 -21.52 4.04
C MET A 127 4.22 -21.49 4.32
N TYR A 128 4.77 -22.64 4.71
CA TYR A 128 6.17 -22.83 5.01
C TYR A 128 6.63 -24.22 4.53
N THR A 129 7.86 -24.30 4.00
CA THR A 129 8.55 -25.56 3.72
C THR A 129 10.03 -25.43 4.08
N ALA A 130 10.71 -26.55 4.28
CA ALA A 130 12.17 -26.58 4.44
C ALA A 130 12.78 -27.61 3.48
N LEU A 131 13.86 -27.21 2.79
CA LEU A 131 14.58 -28.03 1.84
C LEU A 131 15.97 -28.40 2.38
N SER A 132 16.42 -29.61 2.03
CA SER A 132 17.78 -30.10 2.16
C SER A 132 18.31 -30.57 0.79
N PRO A 133 18.69 -29.64 -0.11
CA PRO A 133 19.17 -29.93 -1.47
C PRO A 133 20.31 -30.94 -1.58
N TRP A 134 21.12 -31.10 -0.54
CA TRP A 134 22.22 -32.07 -0.52
C TRP A 134 21.80 -33.53 -0.56
N ALA A 135 20.50 -33.80 -0.44
CA ALA A 135 19.95 -35.12 -0.73
C ALA A 135 19.93 -35.43 -2.24
N ALA A 136 19.97 -34.41 -3.11
CA ALA A 136 20.03 -34.59 -4.55
C ALA A 136 21.46 -34.89 -5.07
N PRO A 137 21.62 -35.54 -6.24
CA PRO A 137 22.93 -35.84 -6.82
C PRO A 137 23.78 -34.62 -7.24
N MET A 138 23.17 -33.43 -7.34
CA MET A 138 23.81 -32.19 -7.82
C MET A 138 24.51 -32.33 -9.19
N ASP A 139 23.91 -33.07 -10.11
CA ASP A 139 24.46 -33.36 -11.44
C ASP A 139 24.01 -32.36 -12.53
N GLY A 140 23.38 -31.26 -12.12
CA GLY A 140 22.82 -30.23 -12.99
C GLY A 140 21.47 -30.59 -13.60
N MET A 141 20.88 -31.73 -13.24
CA MET A 141 19.52 -32.11 -13.63
C MET A 141 18.49 -31.66 -12.60
N ALA A 142 17.21 -31.67 -12.99
CA ALA A 142 16.11 -31.45 -12.06
C ALA A 142 16.00 -32.64 -11.09
N SER A 143 15.68 -32.35 -9.84
CA SER A 143 15.38 -33.36 -8.81
C SER A 143 13.87 -33.58 -8.73
N ASP A 144 13.41 -34.15 -7.61
CA ASP A 144 12.01 -34.25 -7.25
C ASP A 144 11.81 -33.71 -5.82
N ASP A 145 10.62 -33.18 -5.56
CA ASP A 145 10.23 -32.57 -4.29
C ASP A 145 10.56 -33.46 -3.08
N GLY A 146 10.12 -34.71 -3.11
CA GLY A 146 10.31 -35.65 -2.01
C GLY A 146 11.77 -36.00 -1.72
N THR A 147 12.69 -35.86 -2.69
CA THR A 147 14.12 -36.05 -2.48
C THR A 147 14.75 -34.89 -1.72
N ILE A 148 14.37 -33.65 -2.04
CA ILE A 148 15.02 -32.44 -1.50
C ILE A 148 14.25 -31.81 -0.34
N THR A 149 13.03 -32.24 -0.06
CA THR A 149 12.19 -31.69 1.01
C THR A 149 12.50 -32.31 2.36
N ALA A 150 12.82 -31.46 3.34
CA ALA A 150 13.11 -31.82 4.72
C ALA A 150 11.87 -31.67 5.63
N ILE A 151 11.03 -30.66 5.37
CA ILE A 151 9.71 -30.49 5.98
C ILE A 151 8.73 -30.18 4.86
N ASP A 152 7.67 -30.95 4.78
CA ASP A 152 6.61 -30.79 3.76
C ASP A 152 5.77 -29.52 3.98
N ASP A 153 5.02 -29.09 2.95
CA ASP A 153 4.23 -27.86 2.95
C ASP A 153 3.33 -27.76 4.19
N SER A 154 3.71 -26.85 5.09
CA SER A 154 3.07 -26.64 6.38
C SER A 154 2.31 -25.33 6.39
N ILE A 155 1.10 -25.35 6.95
CA ILE A 155 0.28 -24.15 7.10
C ILE A 155 0.70 -23.42 8.38
N ILE A 156 1.11 -22.16 8.24
CA ILE A 156 1.39 -21.26 9.37
C ILE A 156 0.09 -20.63 9.85
N SER A 157 -0.65 -20.01 8.92
CA SER A 157 -1.93 -19.39 9.20
C SER A 157 -2.88 -19.56 8.02
N ARG A 158 -4.18 -19.73 8.28
CA ARG A 158 -5.23 -19.82 7.26
C ARG A 158 -6.56 -19.29 7.78
N ARG A 159 -7.13 -18.31 7.08
CA ARG A 159 -8.52 -17.85 7.29
C ARG A 159 -9.12 -17.38 5.95
N SER A 160 -10.26 -16.69 6.00
CA SER A 160 -10.81 -16.01 4.83
C SER A 160 -9.75 -15.12 4.15
N GLN A 161 -9.96 -14.88 2.85
CA GLN A 161 -9.15 -14.02 1.99
C GLN A 161 -8.69 -12.78 2.76
N ASN A 162 -7.41 -12.37 2.60
CA ASN A 162 -6.77 -11.12 3.06
C ASN A 162 -5.32 -11.27 3.58
N ARG A 163 -4.69 -12.45 3.50
CA ARG A 163 -3.26 -12.64 3.86
C ARG A 163 -2.36 -12.58 2.65
N ASP A 164 -1.21 -11.90 2.78
CA ASP A 164 -0.21 -11.76 1.73
C ASP A 164 1.15 -11.27 2.26
N TRP A 165 2.14 -11.19 1.38
CA TRP A 165 3.48 -10.63 1.64
C TRP A 165 4.17 -11.22 2.87
N PRO A 166 4.36 -12.55 2.95
CA PRO A 166 5.15 -13.12 4.01
C PRO A 166 6.64 -12.83 3.80
N ALA A 167 7.35 -12.65 4.91
CA ALA A 167 8.81 -12.63 4.96
C ALA A 167 9.27 -13.49 6.15
N LEU A 168 10.48 -14.06 6.06
CA LEU A 168 11.06 -14.85 7.14
C LEU A 168 12.52 -14.53 7.43
N ASP A 169 12.92 -14.77 8.68
CA ASP A 169 14.32 -14.86 9.06
C ASP A 169 14.49 -15.87 10.22
N ILE A 170 15.73 -16.25 10.53
CA ILE A 170 16.06 -17.35 11.43
C ILE A 170 16.95 -16.86 12.58
N ASP A 171 16.64 -17.30 13.80
CA ASP A 171 17.48 -17.05 14.97
C ASP A 171 18.62 -18.10 15.11
N SER A 172 19.55 -17.85 16.03
CA SER A 172 20.69 -18.74 16.30
C SER A 172 20.31 -20.15 16.78
N GLN A 173 19.05 -20.39 17.13
CA GLN A 173 18.50 -21.68 17.53
C GLN A 173 17.77 -22.38 16.38
N ASN A 174 17.81 -21.80 15.16
CA ASN A 174 17.09 -22.22 13.97
C ASN A 174 15.56 -22.14 14.11
N ASN A 175 15.05 -21.28 14.99
CA ASN A 175 13.63 -20.95 14.97
C ASN A 175 13.36 -19.95 13.84
N VAL A 176 12.24 -20.13 13.16
CA VAL A 176 11.84 -19.32 12.02
C VAL A 176 10.85 -18.26 12.48
N HIS A 177 11.20 -17.01 12.24
CA HIS A 177 10.39 -15.82 12.49
C HIS A 177 9.66 -15.47 11.21
N ILE A 178 8.33 -15.43 11.23
CA ILE A 178 7.51 -15.20 10.03
C ILE A 178 6.63 -13.99 10.28
N VAL A 179 6.65 -13.04 9.35
CA VAL A 179 5.77 -11.86 9.35
C VAL A 179 4.94 -11.83 8.09
N TRP A 180 3.74 -11.28 8.14
CA TRP A 180 2.88 -11.11 6.96
C TRP A 180 1.87 -9.98 7.14
N GLN A 181 1.28 -9.55 6.03
CA GLN A 181 0.17 -8.62 6.01
C GLN A 181 -1.17 -9.37 6.05
N ASP A 182 -2.12 -8.92 6.88
CA ASP A 182 -3.46 -9.50 7.00
C ASP A 182 -4.52 -8.43 7.34
N ASN A 183 -5.67 -8.46 6.67
CA ASN A 183 -6.79 -7.55 6.97
C ASN A 183 -7.78 -8.14 7.99
N TYR A 184 -7.44 -9.28 8.62
CA TYR A 184 -8.28 -9.87 9.66
C TYR A 184 -8.43 -8.91 10.85
N ASP A 185 -9.68 -8.57 11.15
CA ASP A 185 -10.06 -7.63 12.20
C ASP A 185 -11.35 -8.11 12.87
N GLU A 186 -11.21 -9.07 13.79
CA GLU A 186 -12.33 -9.73 14.46
C GLU A 186 -13.31 -8.75 15.13
N LEU A 187 -12.77 -7.63 15.63
CA LEU A 187 -13.53 -6.62 16.38
C LEU A 187 -13.99 -5.45 15.50
N GLY A 188 -13.67 -5.45 14.20
CA GLY A 188 -14.00 -4.35 13.29
C GLY A 188 -13.37 -3.01 13.67
N ARG A 189 -12.27 -3.02 14.44
CA ARG A 189 -11.63 -1.81 14.99
C ARG A 189 -10.77 -1.07 13.98
N PHE A 190 -10.32 -1.79 12.97
CA PHE A 190 -9.43 -1.33 11.91
C PHE A 190 -10.14 -1.30 10.56
N PHE A 191 -11.45 -1.55 10.50
CA PHE A 191 -12.27 -1.46 9.28
C PHE A 191 -11.72 -2.32 8.14
N ASN A 192 -11.20 -3.52 8.47
CA ASN A 192 -10.52 -4.41 7.53
C ASN A 192 -9.35 -3.74 6.78
N GLN A 193 -8.69 -2.76 7.40
CA GLN A 193 -7.42 -2.23 6.89
C GLN A 193 -6.29 -3.22 7.20
N PRO A 194 -5.31 -3.37 6.30
CA PRO A 194 -4.22 -4.32 6.47
C PRO A 194 -3.38 -4.01 7.70
N GLN A 195 -3.09 -5.05 8.47
CA GLN A 195 -2.25 -5.05 9.66
C GLN A 195 -1.07 -6.01 9.50
N ILE A 196 -0.05 -5.88 10.35
CA ILE A 196 1.11 -6.78 10.36
C ILE A 196 0.95 -7.81 11.47
N TYR A 197 1.13 -9.08 11.09
CA TYR A 197 1.10 -10.23 12.00
C TYR A 197 2.47 -10.90 12.04
N TYR A 198 2.69 -11.62 13.13
CA TYR A 198 3.92 -12.36 13.41
C TYR A 198 3.62 -13.73 13.99
N SER A 199 4.42 -14.73 13.61
CA SER A 199 4.48 -16.07 14.20
C SER A 199 5.93 -16.50 14.33
N MET A 200 6.19 -17.41 15.26
CA MET A 200 7.49 -18.07 15.42
C MET A 200 7.27 -19.57 15.48
N ILE A 201 8.04 -20.30 14.68
CA ILE A 201 8.00 -21.76 14.64
C ILE A 201 9.39 -22.33 14.90
N GLN A 202 9.43 -23.54 15.43
CA GLN A 202 10.63 -24.35 15.54
C GLN A 202 10.50 -25.54 14.58
N PRO A 203 11.30 -25.57 13.51
CA PRO A 203 11.39 -26.73 12.61
C PRO A 203 12.02 -27.93 13.31
N ASP A 204 11.36 -29.09 13.28
CA ASP A 204 11.95 -30.38 13.67
C ASP A 204 12.19 -31.22 12.41
N ILE A 205 13.39 -31.07 11.85
CA ILE A 205 13.83 -31.79 10.65
C ILE A 205 13.84 -33.31 10.86
N GLY A 206 14.04 -33.80 12.09
CA GLY A 206 14.08 -35.24 12.37
C GLY A 206 12.70 -35.90 12.25
N SER A 207 11.63 -35.17 12.53
CA SER A 207 10.26 -35.64 12.36
C SER A 207 9.57 -35.13 11.08
N GLY A 208 10.18 -34.18 10.38
CA GLY A 208 9.59 -33.54 9.20
C GLY A 208 8.39 -32.65 9.55
N ALA A 209 8.38 -32.07 10.75
CA ALA A 209 7.26 -31.28 11.27
C ALA A 209 7.72 -29.94 11.86
N ILE A 210 6.76 -29.07 12.18
CA ILE A 210 7.00 -27.78 12.85
C ILE A 210 6.30 -27.74 14.21
N VAL A 211 6.88 -27.00 15.13
CA VAL A 211 6.26 -26.65 16.42
C VAL A 211 6.03 -25.15 16.47
N THR A 212 4.79 -24.69 16.64
CA THR A 212 4.50 -23.27 16.81
C THR A 212 4.90 -22.81 18.21
N LEU A 213 5.85 -21.88 18.30
CA LEU A 213 6.29 -21.25 19.55
C LEU A 213 5.45 -20.01 19.88
N PHE A 214 5.17 -19.19 18.87
CA PHE A 214 4.24 -18.07 18.94
C PHE A 214 3.23 -18.15 17.80
N ASP A 215 1.96 -18.18 18.16
CA ASP A 215 0.84 -18.17 17.21
C ASP A 215 0.59 -16.76 16.64
N ASP A 216 -0.32 -16.65 15.67
CA ASP A 216 -0.70 -15.41 14.97
C ASP A 216 -0.86 -14.21 15.91
N THR A 217 0.17 -13.37 15.99
CA THR A 217 0.21 -12.22 16.90
C THR A 217 0.13 -10.91 16.11
N LEU A 218 -0.87 -10.08 16.40
CA LEU A 218 -1.00 -8.75 15.82
C LEU A 218 0.06 -7.79 16.37
N LEU A 219 0.89 -7.21 15.49
CA LEU A 219 1.93 -6.25 15.87
C LEU A 219 1.46 -4.79 15.80
N THR A 220 0.46 -4.46 14.98
CA THR A 220 0.00 -3.09 14.73
C THR A 220 -1.43 -2.87 15.23
N PRO A 221 -1.66 -2.43 16.49
CA PRO A 221 -3.00 -2.28 17.04
C PRO A 221 -3.63 -0.89 16.77
N ILE A 222 -3.34 -0.24 15.63
CA ILE A 222 -3.75 1.15 15.34
C ILE A 222 -4.23 1.30 13.88
N ILE A 223 -5.20 2.19 13.65
CA ILE A 223 -5.73 2.53 12.32
C ILE A 223 -4.64 3.08 11.40
N GLY A 224 -4.70 2.69 10.13
CA GLY A 224 -3.83 3.15 9.04
C GLY A 224 -3.39 1.96 8.19
N HIS A 225 -3.06 2.20 6.93
CA HIS A 225 -2.59 1.14 6.05
C HIS A 225 -1.21 0.66 6.52
N LYS A 226 -1.04 -0.65 6.59
CA LYS A 226 0.24 -1.33 6.84
C LYS A 226 0.48 -2.34 5.72
N GLY A 227 1.71 -2.54 5.30
CA GLY A 227 1.97 -3.57 4.31
C GLY A 227 3.43 -3.86 4.10
N HIS A 228 3.67 -4.86 3.24
CA HIS A 228 5.01 -5.27 2.81
C HIS A 228 5.99 -5.40 3.98
N PRO A 229 5.66 -6.21 5.01
CA PRO A 229 6.55 -6.37 6.14
C PRO A 229 7.81 -7.13 5.71
N ASP A 230 8.91 -6.82 6.39
CA ASP A 230 10.16 -7.55 6.31
C ASP A 230 10.71 -7.77 7.71
N VAL A 231 11.43 -8.86 7.92
CA VAL A 231 11.96 -9.27 9.22
C VAL A 231 13.43 -9.62 9.10
N VAL A 232 14.21 -9.16 10.09
CA VAL A 232 15.60 -9.58 10.27
C VAL A 232 15.87 -9.92 11.72
N VAL A 233 16.74 -10.88 11.97
CA VAL A 233 17.21 -11.31 13.28
C VAL A 233 18.69 -11.00 13.38
N ASP A 234 19.08 -10.23 14.39
CA ASP A 234 20.48 -9.88 14.58
C ASP A 234 21.29 -11.01 15.25
N ALA A 235 22.61 -10.84 15.31
CA ALA A 235 23.52 -11.83 15.90
C ALA A 235 23.31 -12.08 17.41
N ASN A 236 22.42 -11.35 18.09
CA ASN A 236 22.02 -11.58 19.48
C ASN A 236 20.57 -12.09 19.59
N ASP A 237 19.98 -12.59 18.50
CA ASP A 237 18.59 -13.06 18.39
C ASP A 237 17.55 -11.95 18.62
N TYR A 238 17.89 -10.66 18.38
CA TYR A 238 16.89 -9.60 18.38
C TYR A 238 16.19 -9.50 17.03
N VAL A 239 14.88 -9.72 17.05
CA VAL A 239 13.99 -9.59 15.90
C VAL A 239 13.69 -8.11 15.65
N GLN A 240 13.99 -7.65 14.43
CA GLN A 240 13.60 -6.34 13.91
C GLN A 240 12.61 -6.55 12.77
N ILE A 241 11.50 -5.82 12.80
CA ILE A 241 10.46 -5.91 11.77
C ILE A 241 10.21 -4.51 11.24
N ALA A 242 10.27 -4.35 9.93
CA ALA A 242 9.94 -3.13 9.22
C ALA A 242 8.70 -3.35 8.36
N TRP A 243 7.93 -2.30 8.10
CA TRP A 243 6.74 -2.36 7.25
C TRP A 243 6.41 -0.98 6.70
N ASP A 244 5.65 -0.93 5.62
CA ASP A 244 5.07 0.30 5.11
C ASP A 244 3.98 0.78 6.05
N ASP A 245 4.03 2.07 6.43
CA ASP A 245 3.12 2.62 7.42
C ASP A 245 2.62 4.01 7.01
N THR A 246 1.31 4.22 7.02
CA THR A 246 0.73 5.55 6.76
C THR A 246 0.77 6.50 7.96
N ARG A 247 1.15 6.03 9.16
CA ARG A 247 1.29 6.88 10.35
C ARG A 247 2.36 7.95 10.12
N GLY A 248 2.14 9.16 10.63
CA GLY A 248 2.94 10.33 10.30
C GLY A 248 2.67 10.89 8.89
N GLY A 249 1.86 10.20 8.09
CA GLY A 249 1.40 10.65 6.79
C GLY A 249 0.48 11.86 6.88
N LYS A 250 0.41 12.56 5.76
CA LYS A 250 -0.46 13.72 5.54
C LYS A 250 -1.42 13.38 4.42
N VAL A 251 -2.71 13.54 4.65
CA VAL A 251 -3.73 13.39 3.61
C VAL A 251 -4.48 14.71 3.49
N GLU A 252 -4.79 15.11 2.27
CA GLU A 252 -5.65 16.25 1.98
C GLU A 252 -6.87 15.81 1.19
N LEU A 253 -8.04 16.14 1.73
CA LEU A 253 -9.35 15.80 1.21
C LEU A 253 -9.99 17.06 0.64
N ALA A 254 -10.24 17.08 -0.67
CA ALA A 254 -11.03 18.13 -1.31
C ALA A 254 -12.40 17.54 -1.71
N PHE A 255 -13.44 17.87 -0.95
CA PHE A 255 -14.79 17.44 -1.28
C PHE A 255 -15.39 18.37 -2.33
N ILE A 256 -16.05 17.79 -3.33
CA ILE A 256 -16.80 18.51 -4.38
C ILE A 256 -18.27 18.11 -4.22
N VAL A 257 -19.05 18.96 -3.59
CA VAL A 257 -20.39 18.61 -3.12
C VAL A 257 -21.43 19.33 -3.96
N ASP A 258 -22.32 18.53 -4.53
CA ASP A 258 -23.54 18.97 -5.18
C ASP A 258 -24.41 19.81 -4.24
N THR A 259 -24.86 20.98 -4.71
CA THR A 259 -25.66 21.95 -3.92
C THR A 259 -27.13 21.97 -4.29
N SER A 260 -27.58 21.03 -5.12
CA SER A 260 -28.97 20.86 -5.49
C SER A 260 -29.88 20.65 -4.28
N GLY A 261 -31.18 20.83 -4.49
CA GLY A 261 -32.17 20.71 -3.42
C GLY A 261 -32.33 19.29 -2.87
N SER A 262 -31.97 18.26 -3.64
CA SER A 262 -32.02 16.85 -3.21
C SER A 262 -30.97 16.52 -2.17
N MET A 263 -29.83 17.22 -2.18
CA MET A 263 -28.65 16.94 -1.36
C MET A 263 -28.70 17.49 0.08
N TYR A 264 -29.86 17.95 0.57
CA TYR A 264 -29.92 18.66 1.86
C TYR A 264 -29.49 17.79 3.05
N SER A 265 -29.85 16.51 3.07
CA SER A 265 -29.45 15.55 4.11
C SER A 265 -27.95 15.25 4.06
N GLU A 266 -27.43 15.03 2.87
CA GLU A 266 -26.05 14.72 2.56
C GLU A 266 -25.14 15.88 2.99
N TRP A 267 -25.59 17.13 2.78
CA TRP A 267 -24.93 18.32 3.31
C TRP A 267 -24.90 18.40 4.83
N ALA A 268 -25.95 17.93 5.51
CA ALA A 268 -25.94 17.87 6.98
C ALA A 268 -24.99 16.78 7.50
N ASP A 269 -24.85 15.69 6.73
CA ASP A 269 -24.11 14.50 7.12
C ASP A 269 -22.62 14.54 6.75
N ILE A 270 -22.22 15.32 5.74
CA ILE A 270 -20.81 15.41 5.33
C ILE A 270 -19.91 15.92 6.47
N CYS A 271 -20.39 16.87 7.28
CA CYS A 271 -19.66 17.36 8.44
C CYS A 271 -19.61 16.33 9.58
N THR A 272 -20.61 15.46 9.68
CA THR A 272 -20.57 14.29 10.58
C THR A 272 -19.48 13.32 10.14
N VAL A 273 -19.40 13.01 8.84
CA VAL A 273 -18.36 12.15 8.28
C VAL A 273 -16.97 12.74 8.55
N ILE A 274 -16.80 14.05 8.41
CA ILE A 274 -15.49 14.68 8.54
C ILE A 274 -15.10 14.92 10.00
N TYR A 275 -15.93 15.66 10.74
CA TYR A 275 -15.62 16.20 12.06
C TYR A 275 -16.22 15.40 13.23
N GLY A 276 -17.13 14.46 12.93
CA GLY A 276 -17.86 13.71 13.94
C GLY A 276 -19.13 14.40 14.43
N GLY A 277 -19.97 13.63 15.12
CA GLY A 277 -21.26 14.08 15.61
C GLY A 277 -22.36 13.06 15.32
N ASN A 278 -23.61 13.51 15.33
CA ASN A 278 -24.74 12.65 14.96
C ASN A 278 -25.13 12.90 13.51
N PHE A 279 -25.34 11.84 12.74
CA PHE A 279 -25.99 11.91 11.44
C PHE A 279 -27.41 12.45 11.60
N ALA A 280 -27.98 12.99 10.53
CA ALA A 280 -29.37 13.44 10.46
C ALA A 280 -30.34 12.30 10.79
N SER A 281 -29.95 11.05 10.51
CA SER A 281 -30.70 9.84 10.87
C SER A 281 -30.62 9.47 12.36
N GLY A 282 -29.73 10.08 13.14
CA GLY A 282 -29.60 9.91 14.59
C GLY A 282 -28.33 9.20 15.11
N PRO A 283 -27.73 8.21 14.42
CA PRO A 283 -26.53 7.53 14.89
C PRO A 283 -25.34 8.48 15.03
N TYR A 284 -24.52 8.21 16.04
CA TYR A 284 -23.25 8.92 16.26
C TYR A 284 -22.14 8.31 15.40
N PHE A 285 -21.28 9.17 14.85
CA PHE A 285 -20.02 8.80 14.22
C PHE A 285 -18.90 9.70 14.73
N GLN A 286 -17.72 9.11 14.96
CA GLN A 286 -16.57 9.82 15.52
C GLN A 286 -15.98 10.86 14.54
N GLY A 287 -16.17 10.67 13.24
CA GLY A 287 -15.57 11.50 12.20
C GLY A 287 -14.21 10.97 11.75
N ILE A 288 -13.94 11.01 10.45
CA ILE A 288 -12.67 10.52 9.89
C ILE A 288 -11.49 11.34 10.40
N LYS A 289 -11.63 12.66 10.58
CA LYS A 289 -10.49 13.49 11.01
C LYS A 289 -10.05 13.12 12.43
N PRO A 290 -10.93 13.06 13.45
CA PRO A 290 -10.56 12.56 14.78
C PRO A 290 -10.01 11.12 14.77
N MET A 291 -10.60 10.21 13.98
CA MET A 291 -10.15 8.82 13.90
C MET A 291 -8.73 8.68 13.33
N LEU A 292 -8.40 9.46 12.31
CA LEU A 292 -7.08 9.42 11.66
C LEU A 292 -6.02 10.18 12.47
N GLU A 293 -6.42 11.19 13.24
CA GLU A 293 -5.54 11.87 14.21
C GLU A 293 -5.11 10.95 15.36
N GLU A 294 -5.97 10.04 15.84
CA GLU A 294 -5.59 8.97 16.77
C GLU A 294 -4.52 8.04 16.17
N GLY A 295 -4.55 7.86 14.85
CA GLY A 295 -3.53 7.17 14.06
C GLY A 295 -2.26 7.99 13.80
N ASN A 296 -2.06 9.15 14.45
CA ASN A 296 -0.93 10.05 14.21
C ASN A 296 -0.80 10.46 12.72
N MET A 297 -1.93 10.61 12.02
CA MET A 297 -1.97 11.18 10.67
C MET A 297 -2.50 12.62 10.74
N THR A 298 -2.03 13.47 9.84
CA THR A 298 -2.61 14.82 9.68
C THR A 298 -3.61 14.80 8.54
N VAL A 299 -4.85 15.17 8.84
CA VAL A 299 -5.92 15.29 7.83
C VAL A 299 -6.16 16.77 7.55
N TYR A 300 -5.90 17.15 6.31
CA TYR A 300 -6.29 18.42 5.73
C TYR A 300 -7.61 18.25 4.99
N GLU A 301 -8.53 19.18 5.14
CA GLU A 301 -9.81 19.10 4.44
C GLU A 301 -10.27 20.45 3.91
N THR A 302 -10.88 20.44 2.73
CA THR A 302 -11.67 21.56 2.23
C THR A 302 -12.94 21.02 1.60
N ILE A 303 -14.09 21.62 1.94
CA ILE A 303 -15.39 21.22 1.39
C ILE A 303 -15.83 22.31 0.43
N TYR A 304 -15.96 21.98 -0.85
CA TYR A 304 -16.44 22.88 -1.88
C TYR A 304 -17.89 22.55 -2.23
N GLY A 305 -18.80 23.50 -1.99
CA GLY A 305 -20.13 23.44 -2.59
C GLY A 305 -20.11 24.05 -3.98
N LEU A 306 -20.61 23.31 -4.96
CA LEU A 306 -20.70 23.75 -6.35
C LEU A 306 -21.55 25.02 -6.48
N GLY A 307 -21.12 25.95 -7.32
CA GLY A 307 -21.82 27.21 -7.57
C GLY A 307 -21.50 28.35 -6.58
N ASN A 308 -22.36 29.37 -6.59
CA ASN A 308 -22.14 30.65 -5.91
C ASN A 308 -22.81 30.77 -4.54
N THR A 309 -23.55 29.74 -4.12
CA THR A 309 -24.32 29.72 -2.88
C THR A 309 -24.13 28.41 -2.16
N LEU A 310 -24.07 28.46 -0.83
CA LEU A 310 -24.04 27.27 0.00
C LEU A 310 -25.43 27.04 0.62
N PRO A 311 -25.89 25.79 0.77
CA PRO A 311 -27.15 25.50 1.43
C PRO A 311 -27.11 25.89 2.91
N GLY A 312 -28.28 26.10 3.51
CA GLY A 312 -28.38 26.44 4.93
C GLY A 312 -27.74 25.40 5.86
N ALA A 313 -27.79 24.11 5.46
CA ALA A 313 -27.14 22.99 6.14
C ALA A 313 -25.63 23.19 6.34
N ALA A 314 -24.94 23.87 5.42
CA ALA A 314 -23.52 24.17 5.54
C ALA A 314 -23.18 25.07 6.74
N SER A 315 -24.17 25.67 7.41
CA SER A 315 -23.98 26.55 8.57
C SER A 315 -24.66 26.05 9.86
N SER A 316 -25.19 24.83 9.86
CA SER A 316 -25.94 24.26 10.98
C SER A 316 -25.40 22.91 11.43
N GLY A 317 -25.86 22.42 12.59
CA GLY A 317 -25.45 21.12 13.12
C GLY A 317 -23.93 20.98 13.24
N ASN A 318 -23.41 19.84 12.78
CA ASN A 318 -21.98 19.54 12.83
C ASN A 318 -21.14 20.42 11.86
N CYS A 319 -21.79 21.12 10.91
CA CYS A 319 -21.12 22.08 10.03
C CYS A 319 -20.95 23.47 10.65
N GLN A 320 -21.55 23.74 11.82
CA GLN A 320 -21.47 25.04 12.46
C GLN A 320 -20.02 25.44 12.77
N GLY A 321 -19.59 26.63 12.33
CA GLY A 321 -18.23 27.14 12.53
C GLY A 321 -17.23 26.84 11.41
N TYR A 322 -17.55 25.92 10.50
CA TYR A 322 -16.70 25.56 9.37
C TYR A 322 -17.00 26.36 8.10
N ASN A 323 -18.19 26.94 7.98
CA ASN A 323 -18.57 27.75 6.82
C ASN A 323 -17.73 29.03 6.72
N LYS A 324 -16.93 29.12 5.66
CA LYS A 324 -16.15 30.33 5.32
C LYS A 324 -16.86 31.22 4.31
N ASN A 325 -17.86 30.69 3.59
CA ASN A 325 -18.64 31.38 2.56
C ASN A 325 -17.78 32.19 1.57
N THR A 326 -16.59 31.69 1.25
CA THR A 326 -15.59 32.27 0.36
C THR A 326 -15.18 31.25 -0.69
N GLY A 327 -14.51 31.69 -1.76
CA GLY A 327 -13.96 30.80 -2.77
C GLY A 327 -12.72 30.01 -2.28
N PRO A 328 -12.02 29.34 -3.20
CA PRO A 328 -10.77 28.63 -2.93
C PRO A 328 -9.72 29.48 -2.20
N ARG A 329 -8.85 28.81 -1.42
CA ARG A 329 -7.75 29.45 -0.71
C ARG A 329 -6.66 29.88 -1.70
N THR A 330 -5.97 30.97 -1.39
CA THR A 330 -4.78 31.39 -2.14
C THR A 330 -3.49 30.73 -1.66
N THR A 331 -3.50 30.09 -0.48
CA THR A 331 -2.37 29.32 0.05
C THR A 331 -2.79 27.89 0.39
N PRO A 332 -1.87 26.93 0.27
CA PRO A 332 -2.13 25.56 0.70
C PRO A 332 -2.35 25.47 2.20
N LEU A 333 -2.90 24.35 2.65
CA LEU A 333 -3.04 24.01 4.07
C LEU A 333 -1.67 23.61 4.67
N GLY A 334 -1.60 23.55 6.00
CA GLY A 334 -0.41 23.10 6.74
C GLY A 334 0.75 24.08 6.75
N GLN A 335 0.50 25.38 6.54
CA GLN A 335 1.56 26.41 6.56
C GLN A 335 2.04 26.72 7.98
N THR A 336 1.16 26.57 8.96
CA THR A 336 1.43 26.77 10.38
C THR A 336 0.77 25.65 11.19
N PRO A 337 1.26 25.33 12.40
CA PRO A 337 0.58 24.38 13.28
C PRO A 337 -0.89 24.76 13.49
N GLY A 338 -1.80 23.79 13.30
CA GLY A 338 -3.26 23.98 13.39
C GLY A 338 -3.94 24.55 12.13
N ASP A 339 -3.20 24.83 11.05
CA ASP A 339 -3.80 25.14 9.73
C ASP A 339 -4.17 23.84 8.99
N ASP A 340 -5.02 23.04 9.63
CA ASP A 340 -5.47 21.75 9.10
C ASP A 340 -6.84 21.82 8.40
N SER A 341 -7.54 22.95 8.49
CA SER A 341 -8.90 23.10 7.95
C SER A 341 -9.02 24.21 6.91
N GLY A 342 -9.43 23.85 5.70
CA GLY A 342 -9.87 24.78 4.67
C GLY A 342 -11.28 25.31 4.92
N GLY A 343 -12.11 24.54 5.63
CA GLY A 343 -13.52 24.81 5.90
C GLY A 343 -14.42 24.63 4.67
N ILE A 344 -15.69 25.05 4.81
CA ILE A 344 -16.69 24.97 3.74
C ILE A 344 -16.65 26.25 2.90
N ARG A 345 -16.51 26.07 1.59
CA ARG A 345 -16.23 27.10 0.58
C ARG A 345 -17.11 26.92 -0.64
N LYS A 346 -17.25 27.99 -1.41
CA LYS A 346 -17.94 27.99 -2.69
C LYS A 346 -16.99 27.59 -3.81
N LEU A 347 -17.52 26.92 -4.82
CA LEU A 347 -16.84 26.65 -6.08
C LEU A 347 -17.67 27.22 -7.25
N PRO A 348 -17.56 28.53 -7.53
CA PRO A 348 -18.33 29.19 -8.59
C PRO A 348 -18.02 28.73 -10.01
N GLY A 349 -16.83 28.14 -10.21
CA GLY A 349 -16.33 27.77 -11.51
C GLY A 349 -15.56 26.45 -11.43
N THR A 350 -15.94 25.53 -12.31
CA THR A 350 -15.35 24.22 -12.53
C THR A 350 -14.66 24.20 -13.90
N ILE A 351 -14.19 23.04 -14.39
CA ILE A 351 -13.53 22.94 -15.70
C ILE A 351 -14.19 21.85 -16.55
N TYR A 352 -14.64 22.22 -17.74
CA TYR A 352 -15.18 21.30 -18.74
C TYR A 352 -14.68 21.66 -20.14
N ASN A 353 -14.24 20.66 -20.91
CA ASN A 353 -13.59 20.83 -22.21
C ASN A 353 -12.45 21.86 -22.18
N GLY A 354 -11.62 21.81 -21.13
CA GLY A 354 -10.48 22.71 -20.94
C GLY A 354 -10.82 24.19 -20.71
N ASN A 355 -12.09 24.52 -20.47
CA ASN A 355 -12.54 25.89 -20.22
C ASN A 355 -13.23 25.99 -18.86
N THR A 356 -13.20 27.19 -18.26
CA THR A 356 -14.00 27.48 -17.06
C THR A 356 -15.47 27.25 -17.37
N TYR A 357 -16.09 26.41 -16.55
CA TYR A 357 -17.52 26.10 -16.60
C TYR A 357 -18.18 26.60 -15.32
N SER A 358 -19.37 27.18 -15.43
CA SER A 358 -20.17 27.57 -14.28
C SER A 358 -21.56 27.03 -14.51
N GLY A 359 -21.82 25.82 -14.02
CA GLY A 359 -23.15 25.24 -14.00
C GLY A 359 -24.10 26.12 -13.20
N TYR A 360 -25.37 26.19 -13.63
CA TYR A 360 -26.42 26.88 -12.87
C TYR A 360 -27.17 25.93 -11.92
N SER A 361 -27.07 24.62 -12.13
CA SER A 361 -27.80 23.64 -11.33
C SER A 361 -27.12 23.31 -10.00
N GLY A 362 -25.79 23.45 -9.94
CA GLY A 362 -25.00 23.09 -8.76
C GLY A 362 -24.66 21.60 -8.67
N GLU A 363 -24.87 20.85 -9.76
CA GLU A 363 -24.70 19.39 -9.86
C GLU A 363 -23.50 19.02 -10.76
N ASP A 364 -22.67 19.98 -11.18
CA ASP A 364 -21.52 19.78 -12.07
C ASP A 364 -20.29 19.16 -11.36
N TRP A 365 -20.49 18.04 -10.68
CA TRP A 365 -19.45 17.35 -9.90
C TRP A 365 -18.37 16.68 -10.77
N GLY A 366 -18.68 16.30 -12.00
CA GLY A 366 -17.68 15.83 -12.97
C GLY A 366 -16.68 16.94 -13.31
N PRO A 367 -17.13 18.09 -13.85
CA PRO A 367 -16.30 19.27 -14.04
C PRO A 367 -15.60 19.77 -12.77
N GLY A 368 -16.25 19.67 -11.61
CA GLY A 368 -15.65 20.03 -10.32
C GLY A 368 -14.52 19.11 -9.89
N SER A 369 -14.64 17.80 -10.15
CA SER A 369 -13.57 16.82 -9.93
C SER A 369 -12.40 17.08 -10.87
N ASN A 370 -12.69 17.37 -12.15
CA ASN A 370 -11.69 17.75 -13.14
C ASN A 370 -10.91 19.00 -12.69
N TRP A 371 -11.61 20.03 -12.19
CA TRP A 371 -10.99 21.22 -11.62
C TRP A 371 -10.02 20.90 -10.46
N ALA A 372 -10.42 20.04 -9.52
CA ALA A 372 -9.58 19.67 -8.39
C ALA A 372 -8.29 18.94 -8.83
N CYS A 373 -8.40 18.05 -9.81
CA CYS A 373 -7.27 17.30 -10.35
C CYS A 373 -6.33 18.19 -11.20
N LEU A 374 -6.87 19.10 -12.00
CA LEU A 374 -6.09 20.12 -12.71
C LEU A 374 -5.39 21.10 -11.76
N SER A 375 -5.92 21.29 -10.55
CA SER A 375 -5.34 22.17 -9.55
C SER A 375 -3.98 21.68 -9.00
N TRP A 376 -3.46 20.53 -9.44
CA TRP A 376 -2.09 20.07 -9.14
C TRP A 376 -1.13 20.12 -10.33
N LYS A 377 -1.55 20.73 -11.44
CA LYS A 377 -0.75 20.95 -12.64
C LYS A 377 -0.36 22.42 -12.76
N ASP A 378 0.86 22.68 -13.21
CA ASP A 378 1.25 24.05 -13.61
C ASP A 378 0.73 24.40 -15.02
N SER A 379 0.97 25.63 -15.49
CA SER A 379 0.56 26.08 -16.82
C SER A 379 1.22 25.32 -17.98
N ALA A 380 2.29 24.57 -17.72
CA ALA A 380 2.97 23.72 -18.70
C ALA A 380 2.53 22.24 -18.61
N GLY A 381 1.63 21.91 -17.67
CA GLY A 381 1.13 20.56 -17.44
C GLY A 381 2.01 19.69 -16.54
N ASN A 382 3.01 20.26 -15.86
CA ASN A 382 3.89 19.49 -14.97
C ASN A 382 3.23 19.22 -13.60
N VAL A 383 3.64 18.11 -13.01
CA VAL A 383 3.23 17.64 -11.68
C VAL A 383 4.49 17.26 -10.90
N PRO A 384 4.72 17.77 -9.68
CA PRO A 384 3.90 18.74 -8.96
C PRO A 384 3.96 20.15 -9.59
N GLY A 385 2.82 20.83 -9.67
CA GLY A 385 2.74 22.20 -10.19
C GLY A 385 1.79 23.08 -9.38
N ASN A 386 2.20 24.32 -9.07
CA ASN A 386 1.28 25.30 -8.50
C ASN A 386 0.28 25.70 -9.58
N PRO A 387 -1.03 25.62 -9.31
CA PRO A 387 -1.99 25.88 -10.36
C PRO A 387 -2.02 27.37 -10.74
N PRO A 388 -2.27 27.68 -12.02
CA PRO A 388 -1.96 28.98 -12.60
C PRO A 388 -2.89 30.10 -12.13
N THR A 389 -4.06 29.78 -11.56
CA THR A 389 -5.08 30.77 -11.22
C THR A 389 -5.37 30.83 -9.72
N GLN A 390 -5.87 31.97 -9.25
CA GLN A 390 -6.31 32.13 -7.85
C GLN A 390 -7.61 31.35 -7.55
N SER A 391 -8.28 30.85 -8.59
CA SER A 391 -9.50 30.05 -8.48
C SER A 391 -9.21 28.56 -8.32
N ASP A 392 -7.94 28.15 -8.35
CA ASP A 392 -7.56 26.74 -8.24
C ASP A 392 -7.35 26.34 -6.78
N HIS A 393 -7.59 25.07 -6.49
CA HIS A 393 -7.30 24.51 -5.17
C HIS A 393 -5.79 24.49 -4.92
N ARG A 394 -5.36 24.85 -3.72
CA ARG A 394 -3.94 24.85 -3.37
C ARG A 394 -3.64 23.62 -2.54
N TRP A 395 -3.29 22.53 -3.21
CA TRP A 395 -2.88 21.32 -2.53
C TRP A 395 -1.58 21.51 -1.73
N ASN A 396 -1.51 20.88 -0.57
CA ASN A 396 -0.31 20.70 0.21
C ASN A 396 0.66 19.77 -0.55
N PRO A 397 1.88 20.21 -0.85
CA PRO A 397 2.85 19.42 -1.61
C PRO A 397 3.24 18.12 -0.88
N ASN A 398 3.14 18.08 0.44
CA ASN A 398 3.55 16.96 1.26
C ASN A 398 2.40 16.01 1.64
N ALA A 399 1.19 16.25 1.14
CA ALA A 399 0.04 15.40 1.41
C ALA A 399 -0.34 14.53 0.21
N THR A 400 -0.84 13.33 0.49
CA THR A 400 -1.63 12.53 -0.46
C THR A 400 -2.90 13.29 -0.78
N LYS A 401 -3.24 13.41 -2.07
CA LYS A 401 -4.31 14.30 -2.56
C LYS A 401 -5.49 13.44 -2.96
N ILE A 402 -6.63 13.68 -2.32
CA ILE A 402 -7.85 12.93 -2.58
C ILE A 402 -8.96 13.91 -2.92
N VAL A 403 -9.55 13.76 -4.11
CA VAL A 403 -10.77 14.48 -4.48
C VAL A 403 -11.97 13.60 -4.20
N ILE A 404 -12.98 14.15 -3.53
CA ILE A 404 -14.18 13.42 -3.10
C ILE A 404 -15.44 14.08 -3.66
N PRO A 405 -15.85 13.78 -4.90
CA PRO A 405 -17.14 14.19 -5.38
C PRO A 405 -18.29 13.51 -4.64
N VAL A 406 -19.33 14.28 -4.34
CA VAL A 406 -20.55 13.84 -3.66
C VAL A 406 -21.77 14.37 -4.40
N SER A 407 -22.61 13.47 -4.94
CA SER A 407 -23.83 13.85 -5.68
C SER A 407 -24.79 12.67 -5.77
N ASP A 408 -26.07 12.97 -5.95
CA ASP A 408 -27.12 12.00 -6.28
C ASP A 408 -27.60 12.10 -7.74
N GLU A 409 -26.98 12.96 -8.56
CA GLU A 409 -27.35 13.22 -9.95
C GLU A 409 -26.18 13.04 -10.95
N GLY A 410 -26.47 13.24 -12.24
CA GLY A 410 -25.51 13.13 -13.34
C GLY A 410 -24.32 14.09 -13.19
N PRO A 411 -23.12 13.71 -13.66
CA PRO A 411 -21.89 14.48 -13.49
C PRO A 411 -21.86 15.82 -14.18
N LYS A 412 -22.74 16.03 -15.16
CA LYS A 412 -22.84 17.29 -15.88
C LYS A 412 -24.27 17.80 -15.88
N ASP A 413 -24.51 18.78 -15.00
CA ASP A 413 -25.77 19.52 -14.87
C ASP A 413 -26.98 18.65 -14.46
N GLY A 414 -26.71 17.55 -13.75
CA GLY A 414 -27.72 16.71 -13.15
C GLY A 414 -28.43 15.79 -14.13
N ASP A 415 -29.71 15.53 -13.87
CA ASP A 415 -30.54 14.64 -14.69
C ASP A 415 -31.09 15.30 -15.99
N PRO A 416 -31.26 14.54 -17.09
CA PRO A 416 -31.12 13.08 -17.20
C PRO A 416 -29.66 12.63 -17.30
N SER A 417 -29.25 11.67 -16.48
CA SER A 417 -27.91 11.10 -16.52
C SER A 417 -27.60 10.26 -17.78
N GLN A 418 -26.32 9.91 -17.94
CA GLN A 418 -25.74 9.05 -18.98
C GLN A 418 -25.68 9.68 -20.38
N GLN A 419 -25.76 11.01 -20.46
CA GLN A 419 -25.64 11.75 -21.71
C GLN A 419 -24.19 11.74 -22.23
N ALA A 420 -24.01 12.21 -23.47
CA ALA A 420 -22.69 12.24 -24.09
C ALA A 420 -21.72 13.19 -23.36
N ASP A 421 -22.23 14.28 -22.82
CA ASP A 421 -21.49 15.28 -22.08
C ASP A 421 -21.20 14.87 -20.63
N ASP A 422 -22.06 14.08 -19.99
CA ASP A 422 -21.72 13.38 -18.74
C ASP A 422 -20.47 12.50 -18.89
N LYS A 423 -20.48 11.65 -19.92
CA LYS A 423 -19.39 10.72 -20.21
C LYS A 423 -18.09 11.46 -20.55
N ALA A 424 -18.21 12.55 -21.30
CA ALA A 424 -17.07 13.41 -21.60
C ALA A 424 -16.50 14.07 -20.34
N ALA A 425 -17.35 14.57 -19.45
CA ALA A 425 -16.93 15.21 -18.20
C ALA A 425 -16.20 14.21 -17.28
N ILE A 426 -16.70 12.98 -17.16
CA ILE A 426 -16.06 11.94 -16.35
C ILE A 426 -14.74 11.47 -16.96
N GLN A 427 -14.69 11.28 -18.28
CA GLN A 427 -13.44 10.94 -18.97
C GLN A 427 -12.37 12.02 -18.74
N GLU A 428 -12.74 13.29 -18.87
CA GLU A 428 -11.82 14.42 -18.65
C GLU A 428 -11.32 14.47 -17.21
N ALA A 429 -12.22 14.30 -16.22
CA ALA A 429 -11.87 14.26 -14.82
C ALA A 429 -10.92 13.09 -14.50
N HIS A 430 -11.30 11.86 -14.89
CA HIS A 430 -10.52 10.64 -14.71
C HIS A 430 -9.07 10.79 -15.22
N ASP A 431 -8.93 11.18 -16.48
CA ASP A 431 -7.62 11.31 -17.12
C ASP A 431 -6.76 12.37 -16.45
N ASN A 432 -7.38 13.48 -16.02
CA ASN A 432 -6.66 14.53 -15.32
C ASN A 432 -6.26 14.12 -13.89
N CYS A 433 -7.07 13.34 -13.18
CA CYS A 433 -6.74 12.80 -11.87
C CYS A 433 -5.56 11.83 -11.94
N LEU A 434 -5.58 10.89 -12.89
CA LEU A 434 -4.47 9.98 -13.17
C LEU A 434 -3.16 10.74 -13.43
N LEU A 435 -3.19 11.67 -14.39
CA LEU A 435 -2.02 12.45 -14.77
C LEU A 435 -1.52 13.35 -13.62
N ALA A 436 -2.41 13.79 -12.74
CA ALA A 436 -2.07 14.62 -11.58
C ALA A 436 -1.62 13.80 -10.36
N GLY A 437 -1.83 12.49 -10.34
CA GLY A 437 -1.65 11.70 -9.11
C GLY A 437 -2.57 12.15 -7.97
N VAL A 438 -3.77 12.63 -8.32
CA VAL A 438 -4.84 12.96 -7.37
C VAL A 438 -5.82 11.78 -7.38
N ILE A 439 -6.08 11.19 -6.23
CA ILE A 439 -6.90 9.98 -6.13
C ILE A 439 -8.38 10.38 -6.03
N PRO A 440 -9.24 9.99 -6.98
CA PRO A 440 -10.67 10.24 -6.87
C PRO A 440 -11.36 9.19 -5.97
N VAL A 441 -12.24 9.62 -5.07
CA VAL A 441 -13.10 8.73 -4.26
C VAL A 441 -14.54 9.22 -4.36
N GLY A 442 -15.43 8.39 -4.90
CA GLY A 442 -16.82 8.77 -5.16
C GLY A 442 -17.75 8.46 -3.99
N LEU A 443 -18.63 9.40 -3.64
CA LEU A 443 -19.74 9.16 -2.71
C LEU A 443 -21.05 9.45 -3.44
N TYR A 444 -21.84 8.42 -3.76
CA TYR A 444 -23.10 8.60 -4.49
C TYR A 444 -24.32 8.52 -3.58
N GLY A 445 -25.26 9.44 -3.77
CA GLY A 445 -26.56 9.43 -3.10
C GLY A 445 -27.57 8.49 -3.75
N GLN A 446 -28.69 8.26 -3.06
CA GLN A 446 -29.85 7.57 -3.62
C GLN A 446 -30.77 8.59 -4.31
N GLY A 447 -30.49 8.92 -5.57
CA GLY A 447 -31.23 9.94 -6.33
C GLY A 447 -32.49 9.44 -7.05
N TYR A 448 -33.34 10.40 -7.44
CA TYR A 448 -34.35 10.24 -8.50
C TYR A 448 -33.61 9.99 -9.82
N GLY A 449 -34.01 9.00 -10.64
CA GLY A 449 -33.33 8.70 -11.91
C GLY A 449 -32.49 7.41 -11.93
N GLY A 450 -32.20 6.84 -10.76
CA GLY A 450 -31.67 5.49 -10.59
C GLY A 450 -30.21 5.44 -10.13
N ALA A 451 -30.00 5.08 -8.85
CA ALA A 451 -28.69 4.99 -8.20
C ALA A 451 -27.62 4.23 -9.01
N GLY A 452 -28.02 3.23 -9.81
CA GLY A 452 -27.08 2.48 -10.65
C GLY A 452 -26.40 3.29 -11.75
N ASN A 453 -27.07 4.29 -12.33
CA ASN A 453 -26.48 5.16 -13.35
C ASN A 453 -25.43 6.09 -12.74
N ILE A 454 -25.76 6.64 -11.56
CA ILE A 454 -24.88 7.55 -10.83
C ILE A 454 -23.67 6.79 -10.30
N GLN A 455 -23.91 5.65 -9.64
CA GLN A 455 -22.85 4.73 -9.22
C GLN A 455 -21.94 4.35 -10.40
N SER A 456 -22.50 4.06 -11.58
CA SER A 456 -21.70 3.74 -12.77
C SER A 456 -20.74 4.87 -13.17
N HIS A 457 -21.18 6.14 -13.10
CA HIS A 457 -20.32 7.30 -13.38
C HIS A 457 -19.20 7.45 -12.35
N PHE A 458 -19.50 7.23 -11.06
CA PHE A 458 -18.45 7.21 -10.04
C PHE A 458 -17.47 6.05 -10.24
N MET A 459 -17.94 4.87 -10.63
CA MET A 459 -17.07 3.74 -10.98
C MET A 459 -16.18 4.06 -12.19
N ASP A 460 -16.69 4.81 -13.18
CA ASP A 460 -15.90 5.28 -14.32
C ASP A 460 -14.85 6.31 -13.88
N LEU A 461 -15.16 7.21 -12.94
CA LEU A 461 -14.20 8.18 -12.40
C LEU A 461 -13.08 7.53 -11.57
N VAL A 462 -13.43 6.57 -10.71
CA VAL A 462 -12.51 6.06 -9.69
C VAL A 462 -11.68 4.86 -10.12
N GLN A 463 -12.13 4.16 -11.16
CA GLN A 463 -11.41 3.03 -11.75
C GLN A 463 -11.07 3.38 -13.18
N CYS A 464 -11.96 3.12 -14.14
CA CYS A 464 -11.76 3.54 -15.52
C CYS A 464 -13.06 3.58 -16.33
N PRO A 465 -13.26 4.59 -17.20
CA PRO A 465 -14.39 4.61 -18.12
C PRO A 465 -14.31 3.46 -19.14
N ASN A 466 -15.36 2.63 -19.18
CA ASN A 466 -15.43 1.50 -20.12
C ASN A 466 -16.64 1.54 -21.07
N GLY A 467 -17.44 2.60 -21.00
CA GLY A 467 -18.62 2.81 -21.85
C GLY A 467 -19.82 1.93 -21.51
N ILE A 468 -19.76 1.15 -20.42
CA ILE A 468 -20.83 0.26 -19.97
C ILE A 468 -21.44 0.81 -18.68
N VAL A 469 -22.77 0.90 -18.63
CA VAL A 469 -23.48 1.21 -17.38
C VAL A 469 -23.49 -0.03 -16.49
N SER A 470 -22.77 0.02 -15.37
CA SER A 470 -22.61 -1.11 -14.45
C SER A 470 -22.19 -0.64 -13.06
N THR A 471 -22.59 -1.39 -12.04
CA THR A 471 -22.18 -1.19 -10.64
C THR A 471 -21.08 -2.17 -10.20
N GLN A 472 -20.62 -3.03 -11.11
CA GLN A 472 -19.53 -3.98 -10.85
C GLN A 472 -18.17 -3.30 -10.97
N THR A 473 -17.17 -3.83 -10.26
CA THR A 473 -15.76 -3.45 -10.43
C THR A 473 -15.34 -3.52 -11.89
N ARG A 474 -14.67 -2.47 -12.36
CA ARG A 474 -14.17 -2.32 -13.72
C ARG A 474 -12.95 -3.22 -13.92
N ASN A 475 -12.78 -3.69 -15.15
CA ASN A 475 -11.53 -4.31 -15.59
C ASN A 475 -10.72 -3.24 -16.33
N CYS A 476 -9.67 -2.74 -15.67
CA CYS A 476 -8.83 -1.65 -16.15
C CYS A 476 -7.45 -2.19 -16.56
N PRO A 477 -7.26 -2.62 -17.82
CA PRO A 477 -6.04 -3.28 -18.27
C PRO A 477 -4.82 -2.35 -18.36
N GLY A 478 -4.98 -1.04 -18.29
CA GLY A 478 -3.87 -0.08 -18.29
C GLY A 478 -3.14 0.10 -19.63
N ASN A 479 -3.78 -0.27 -20.74
CA ASN A 479 -3.20 -0.14 -22.08
C ASN A 479 -3.31 1.27 -22.66
N THR A 480 -4.21 2.10 -22.13
CA THR A 480 -4.43 3.51 -22.45
C THR A 480 -4.68 4.29 -21.17
N LEU A 481 -4.54 5.62 -21.21
CA LEU A 481 -4.85 6.46 -20.04
C LEU A 481 -6.29 6.21 -19.56
N ALA A 482 -7.24 6.22 -20.48
CA ALA A 482 -8.66 6.01 -20.20
C ALA A 482 -9.03 4.63 -19.61
N ASN A 483 -8.19 3.61 -19.75
CA ASN A 483 -8.47 2.27 -19.20
C ASN A 483 -7.46 1.85 -18.11
N THR A 484 -6.72 2.82 -17.58
CA THR A 484 -5.87 2.67 -16.39
C THR A 484 -6.70 2.93 -15.16
N ASP A 485 -6.53 2.12 -14.12
CA ASP A 485 -7.24 2.31 -12.84
C ASP A 485 -6.76 3.59 -12.13
N ALA A 486 -7.67 4.50 -11.78
CA ALA A 486 -7.37 5.73 -11.05
C ALA A 486 -7.03 5.51 -9.55
N GLY A 487 -7.13 4.28 -9.06
CA GLY A 487 -6.72 3.88 -7.71
C GLY A 487 -7.72 4.25 -6.62
N GLY A 488 -8.95 4.60 -7.01
CA GLY A 488 -10.02 5.07 -6.14
C GLY A 488 -11.08 4.03 -5.81
N GLN A 489 -12.07 4.43 -5.02
CA GLN A 489 -13.28 3.62 -4.71
C GLN A 489 -14.54 4.48 -4.76
N ALA A 490 -15.68 3.85 -5.04
CA ALA A 490 -17.00 4.48 -5.00
C ALA A 490 -17.86 3.81 -3.91
N TYR A 491 -18.59 4.62 -3.14
CA TYR A 491 -19.43 4.18 -2.02
C TYR A 491 -20.86 4.73 -2.10
#